data_AF-A0A069E4Q4-F1
#
_entry.id   AF-A0A069E4Q4-F1
#
_cell.length_a   1.000
_cell.length_b   1.000
_cell.length_c   1.000
_cell.angle_alpha   90.00
_cell.angle_beta   90.00
_cell.angle_gamma   90.00
#
_symmetry.space_group_name_H-M   'P 1'
#
loop_
_entity.id
_entity.type
_entity.pdbx_description
1 polymer ?
#
loop_
_entity_poly.entity_id
_entity_poly.type
_entity_poly.pdbx_seq_one_letter_code
_entity_poly.pdbx_strand_id
1 'polypeptide(L)'
;MLNSLSRRQVAVGLCSCGAAGLLGGHAHAAPGGGGCSLTVAEYETIVAPTASDFAFAARDIGLSGESGTSGDRHFDQALAITLMKLSKTFGVLPSFSFFEEDRGINAFFIPVKRTPGRPDGAVAYGRKLLKWQTSDGVPNVGRVVGVCAHEFGHALQHKRGTIDKLKSMSNGSAFRNELHADFLAGYFAGIRKLEKPDFPAAEIAYGQFTVGDDQFDSKGHHGTPEQRGEAARQGFKQAYESKVSLDEAFETGFRYAKAQKLQKP
;
A
#
# COMPACT_ATOMS: atom_id res chain seq x y z
N MET A 1 39.89 -39.42 23.77
CA MET A 1 38.66 -39.28 24.60
C MET A 1 38.02 -37.97 24.17
N LEU A 2 37.00 -38.02 23.29
CA LEU A 2 35.55 -38.05 23.64
C LEU A 2 35.18 -36.81 24.47
N ASN A 3 34.21 -35.94 24.18
CA ASN A 3 32.98 -36.00 23.38
C ASN A 3 32.45 -34.54 23.28
N SER A 4 31.96 -34.08 22.13
CA SER A 4 30.53 -33.94 21.75
C SER A 4 29.80 -32.65 22.19
N LEU A 5 29.08 -32.10 21.21
CA LEU A 5 28.06 -31.05 21.15
C LEU A 5 27.03 -31.00 22.30
N SER A 6 26.37 -29.85 22.50
CA SER A 6 24.90 -29.81 22.68
C SER A 6 24.26 -28.44 22.40
N ARG A 7 23.07 -28.52 21.77
CA ARG A 7 22.12 -27.46 21.43
C ARG A 7 21.22 -27.11 22.65
N ARG A 8 20.58 -25.93 22.55
CA ARG A 8 19.38 -25.45 23.28
C ARG A 8 19.59 -24.92 24.70
N GLN A 9 19.48 -23.60 24.85
CA GLN A 9 18.60 -22.96 25.84
C GLN A 9 18.05 -21.66 25.24
N VAL A 10 16.85 -21.75 24.62
CA VAL A 10 15.96 -20.61 24.41
C VAL A 10 15.25 -20.42 25.75
N ALA A 11 15.64 -19.39 26.48
CA ALA A 11 14.97 -19.00 27.72
C ALA A 11 13.99 -17.87 27.43
N VAL A 12 12.74 -18.18 27.76
CA VAL A 12 11.55 -17.36 27.92
C VAL A 12 11.88 -15.99 28.54
N GLY A 13 11.46 -14.92 27.87
CA GLY A 13 11.35 -13.58 28.44
C GLY A 13 9.90 -13.12 28.38
N LEU A 14 9.14 -13.42 29.43
CA LEU A 14 7.94 -12.65 29.75
C LEU A 14 8.39 -11.23 30.11
N CYS A 15 7.85 -10.22 29.43
CA CYS A 15 7.88 -8.86 29.93
C CYS A 15 6.48 -8.26 29.81
N SER A 16 5.84 -8.17 30.96
CA SER A 16 4.63 -7.40 31.23
C SER A 16 4.97 -5.91 31.30
N CYS A 17 4.43 -5.13 30.37
CA CYS A 17 4.15 -3.69 30.52
C CYS A 17 2.76 -3.53 29.87
N GLY A 18 1.71 -3.14 30.58
CA GLY A 18 1.60 -1.83 31.21
C GLY A 18 0.88 -0.93 30.21
N ALA A 19 -0.40 -0.67 30.46
CA ALA A 19 -1.33 0.02 29.59
C ALA A 19 -0.78 1.34 29.03
N ALA A 20 -0.74 1.46 27.70
CA ALA A 20 -0.78 2.73 26.98
C ALA A 20 -1.99 2.65 26.03
N GLY A 21 -2.89 3.61 26.19
CA GLY A 21 -4.20 3.65 25.55
C GLY A 21 -4.15 3.65 24.03
N LEU A 22 -4.99 2.79 23.48
CA LEU A 22 -5.71 2.88 22.21
C LEU A 22 -5.71 4.28 21.58
N LEU A 23 -4.91 4.44 20.52
CA LEU A 23 -5.26 5.24 19.35
C LEU A 23 -5.19 4.32 18.13
N GLY A 24 -6.09 3.34 18.09
CA GLY A 24 -6.39 2.62 16.86
C GLY A 24 -7.06 3.59 15.90
N GLY A 25 -6.29 4.12 14.95
CA GLY A 25 -6.87 4.84 13.81
C GLY A 25 -7.63 3.82 12.96
N HIS A 26 -8.93 3.68 13.19
CA HIS A 26 -9.77 2.87 12.32
C HIS A 26 -9.81 3.52 10.93
N ALA A 27 -9.33 2.79 9.92
CA ALA A 27 -9.59 3.15 8.53
C ALA A 27 -11.11 3.12 8.33
N HIS A 28 -11.70 4.27 8.02
CA HIS A 28 -13.12 4.35 7.70
C HIS A 28 -13.32 3.92 6.25
N ALA A 29 -14.00 2.80 6.04
CA ALA A 29 -14.53 2.45 4.72
C ALA A 29 -15.54 3.52 4.30
N ALA A 30 -15.31 4.18 3.17
CA ALA A 30 -16.28 5.12 2.60
C ALA A 30 -17.56 4.36 2.21
N PRO A 31 -18.77 4.89 2.50
CA PRO A 31 -20.01 4.21 2.15
C PRO A 31 -20.15 4.13 0.63
N GLY A 32 -20.06 2.92 0.09
CA GLY A 32 -20.21 2.61 -1.34
C GLY A 32 -18.93 2.13 -2.02
N GLY A 33 -17.74 2.50 -1.51
CA GLY A 33 -16.45 2.15 -2.10
C GLY A 33 -15.98 0.74 -1.76
N GLY A 34 -15.66 -0.06 -2.78
CA GLY A 34 -15.08 -1.39 -2.61
C GLY A 34 -13.55 -1.35 -2.51
N GLY A 35 -13.01 -1.17 -1.30
CA GLY A 35 -11.57 -1.24 -0.96
C GLY A 35 -10.78 0.05 -1.18
N CYS A 36 -9.45 -0.05 -1.30
CA CYS A 36 -8.53 1.08 -1.56
C CYS A 36 -8.58 1.59 -3.02
N SER A 37 -9.50 1.08 -3.83
CA SER A 37 -9.78 1.58 -5.18
C SER A 37 -11.16 2.20 -5.28
N LEU A 38 -11.21 3.43 -5.78
CA LEU A 38 -12.45 4.19 -5.96
C LEU A 38 -12.86 4.22 -7.43
N THR A 39 -14.16 4.14 -7.69
CA THR A 39 -14.75 4.55 -8.97
C THR A 39 -14.70 6.07 -9.11
N VAL A 40 -14.95 6.55 -10.33
CA VAL A 40 -15.01 8.00 -10.61
C VAL A 40 -16.07 8.70 -9.78
N ALA A 41 -17.26 8.08 -9.70
CA ALA A 41 -18.39 8.61 -8.96
C ALA A 41 -18.10 8.63 -7.45
N GLU A 42 -17.48 7.58 -6.91
CA GLU A 42 -17.07 7.53 -5.50
C GLU A 42 -16.04 8.64 -5.20
N TYR A 43 -15.04 8.82 -6.05
CA TYR A 43 -14.07 9.89 -5.91
C TYR A 43 -14.71 11.28 -5.91
N GLU A 44 -15.65 11.56 -6.81
CA GLU A 44 -16.34 12.86 -6.88
C GLU A 44 -17.23 13.13 -5.66
N THR A 45 -17.73 12.08 -5.00
CA THR A 45 -18.44 12.21 -3.71
C THR A 45 -17.50 12.39 -2.51
N ILE A 46 -16.22 12.06 -2.67
CA ILE A 46 -15.18 12.24 -1.64
C ILE A 46 -14.49 13.59 -1.76
N VAL A 47 -14.27 14.03 -2.97
CA VAL A 47 -13.63 15.29 -3.28
C VAL A 47 -14.69 16.27 -3.76
N ALA A 48 -15.42 16.87 -2.81
CA ALA A 48 -16.27 18.03 -3.10
C ALA A 48 -15.41 19.17 -3.72
N PRO A 49 -15.95 20.00 -4.62
CA PRO A 49 -15.19 20.59 -5.71
C PRO A 49 -14.27 21.72 -5.23
N THR A 50 -12.97 21.47 -5.25
CA THR A 50 -11.96 22.49 -5.56
C THR A 50 -11.38 22.18 -6.95
N ALA A 51 -12.26 22.27 -7.95
CA ALA A 51 -11.90 22.24 -9.35
C ALA A 51 -11.29 23.59 -9.76
N SER A 52 -10.06 23.85 -9.32
CA SER A 52 -9.17 24.94 -9.76
C SER A 52 -7.81 24.69 -9.07
N ASP A 53 -6.65 24.49 -9.68
CA ASP A 53 -6.17 24.75 -11.02
C ASP A 53 -5.06 23.73 -11.33
N PHE A 54 -5.25 22.94 -12.39
CA PHE A 54 -4.21 22.05 -12.91
C PHE A 54 -3.25 22.87 -13.79
N ALA A 55 -2.25 23.51 -13.19
CA ALA A 55 -1.27 24.32 -13.90
C ALA A 55 0.18 23.87 -13.65
N PHE A 56 0.62 22.99 -14.55
CA PHE A 56 1.87 23.09 -15.32
C PHE A 56 3.21 23.25 -14.57
N ALA A 57 3.90 22.11 -14.45
CA ALA A 57 5.35 21.95 -14.66
C ALA A 57 6.30 21.78 -13.45
N ALA A 58 5.82 21.07 -12.43
CA ALA A 58 6.56 19.99 -11.75
C ALA A 58 6.15 18.62 -12.34
N ARG A 59 6.18 18.56 -13.69
CA ARG A 59 5.29 17.79 -14.58
C ARG A 59 5.57 16.31 -14.77
N ASP A 60 6.65 15.75 -14.22
CA ASP A 60 7.05 14.37 -14.53
C ASP A 60 6.67 13.32 -13.47
N ILE A 61 5.89 13.70 -12.46
CA ILE A 61 5.26 12.76 -11.50
C ILE A 61 3.90 13.20 -10.92
N GLY A 62 3.37 14.37 -11.31
CA GLY A 62 2.06 14.86 -10.84
C GLY A 62 2.08 15.70 -9.55
N LEU A 63 3.25 15.98 -8.99
CA LEU A 63 3.42 16.75 -7.75
C LEU A 63 3.43 18.28 -7.98
N SER A 64 2.44 18.85 -8.68
CA SER A 64 2.34 20.32 -8.86
C SER A 64 1.10 20.90 -8.21
N GLY A 65 1.23 22.09 -7.59
CA GLY A 65 0.16 22.81 -6.87
C GLY A 65 0.22 22.60 -5.35
N GLU A 66 -0.63 23.28 -4.59
CA GLU A 66 -0.77 23.09 -3.13
C GLU A 66 -1.12 21.64 -2.77
N SER A 67 -1.72 20.88 -3.70
CA SER A 67 -2.01 19.44 -3.59
C SER A 67 -0.83 18.54 -3.98
N GLY A 68 0.26 19.06 -4.53
CA GLY A 68 1.40 18.27 -4.99
C GLY A 68 2.54 18.08 -3.98
N THR A 69 2.54 18.83 -2.88
CA THR A 69 3.66 18.90 -1.93
C THR A 69 3.25 18.49 -0.52
N SER A 70 4.10 17.80 0.23
CA SER A 70 3.88 17.55 1.66
C SER A 70 4.05 18.82 2.52
N GLY A 71 4.68 19.86 1.97
CA GLY A 71 5.18 21.03 2.73
C GLY A 71 6.66 20.88 3.15
N ASP A 72 7.24 19.68 3.03
CA ASP A 72 8.68 19.42 3.25
C ASP A 72 9.36 19.08 1.91
N ARG A 73 10.24 19.98 1.45
CA ARG A 73 10.96 19.83 0.18
C ARG A 73 11.86 18.60 0.13
N HIS A 74 12.53 18.26 1.23
CA HIS A 74 13.43 17.10 1.27
C HIS A 74 12.64 15.80 1.21
N PHE A 75 11.54 15.75 1.94
CA PHE A 75 10.61 14.64 1.87
C PHE A 75 10.03 14.48 0.45
N ASP A 76 9.56 15.57 -0.16
CA ASP A 76 8.98 15.55 -1.51
C ASP A 76 9.96 15.05 -2.56
N GLN A 77 11.24 15.43 -2.46
CA GLN A 77 12.30 14.91 -3.34
C GLN A 77 12.53 13.41 -3.14
N ALA A 78 12.56 12.94 -1.89
CA ALA A 78 12.72 11.52 -1.59
C ALA A 78 11.50 10.70 -2.06
N LEU A 79 10.30 11.24 -1.89
CA LEU A 79 9.06 10.64 -2.38
C LEU A 79 9.04 10.61 -3.90
N ALA A 80 9.40 11.69 -4.59
CA ALA A 80 9.50 11.75 -6.04
C ALA A 80 10.39 10.64 -6.61
N ILE A 81 11.60 10.45 -6.04
CA ILE A 81 12.51 9.37 -6.42
C ILE A 81 11.88 8.00 -6.20
N THR A 82 11.16 7.84 -5.09
CA THR A 82 10.44 6.59 -4.79
C THR A 82 9.32 6.32 -5.80
N LEU A 83 8.50 7.31 -6.13
CA LEU A 83 7.41 7.19 -7.11
C LEU A 83 7.93 6.86 -8.51
N MET A 84 9.08 7.42 -8.91
CA MET A 84 9.74 7.04 -10.16
C MET A 84 10.24 5.60 -10.14
N LYS A 85 10.80 5.15 -9.01
CA LYS A 85 11.21 3.74 -8.84
C LYS A 85 10.01 2.81 -8.91
N LEU A 86 8.90 3.13 -8.23
CA LEU A 86 7.66 2.36 -8.31
C LEU A 86 7.12 2.28 -9.75
N SER A 87 7.08 3.43 -10.43
CA SER A 87 6.66 3.50 -11.84
C SER A 87 7.50 2.56 -12.72
N LYS A 88 8.83 2.60 -12.54
CA LYS A 88 9.77 1.72 -13.26
C LYS A 88 9.58 0.25 -12.89
N THR A 89 9.45 -0.07 -11.59
CA THR A 89 9.33 -1.45 -11.11
C THR A 89 8.05 -2.11 -11.60
N PHE A 90 6.93 -1.39 -11.62
CA PHE A 90 5.64 -1.97 -12.02
C PHE A 90 5.26 -1.69 -13.48
N GLY A 91 6.03 -0.86 -14.19
CA GLY A 91 5.71 -0.46 -15.56
C GLY A 91 4.38 0.30 -15.66
N VAL A 92 4.07 1.10 -14.64
CA VAL A 92 2.86 1.95 -14.58
C VAL A 92 3.25 3.40 -14.41
N LEU A 93 2.40 4.31 -14.87
CA LEU A 93 2.63 5.74 -14.77
C LEU A 93 1.35 6.49 -14.34
N PRO A 94 0.86 6.27 -13.10
CA PRO A 94 -0.23 7.06 -12.55
C PRO A 94 0.23 8.48 -12.18
N SER A 95 -0.69 9.45 -12.11
CA SER A 95 -0.44 10.70 -11.40
C SER A 95 -0.45 10.49 -9.89
N PHE A 96 0.20 11.36 -9.13
CA PHE A 96 0.14 11.35 -7.67
C PHE A 96 -0.24 12.74 -7.16
N SER A 97 -1.13 12.81 -6.16
CA SER A 97 -1.46 14.05 -5.47
C SER A 97 -1.78 13.81 -3.99
N PHE A 98 -1.39 14.74 -3.14
CA PHE A 98 -1.95 14.84 -1.78
C PHE A 98 -3.35 15.45 -1.82
N PHE A 99 -4.19 15.05 -0.87
CA PHE A 99 -5.50 15.66 -0.68
C PHE A 99 -5.83 15.83 0.80
N GLU A 100 -6.68 16.82 1.09
CA GLU A 100 -7.27 16.99 2.41
C GLU A 100 -8.54 16.13 2.50
N GLU A 101 -8.63 15.31 3.54
CA GLU A 101 -9.76 14.41 3.78
C GLU A 101 -10.45 14.84 5.07
N ASP A 102 -11.75 15.13 5.02
CA ASP A 102 -12.52 15.44 6.23
C ASP A 102 -12.90 14.17 7.03
N ARG A 103 -13.00 13.02 6.35
CA ARG A 103 -13.64 11.81 6.86
C ARG A 103 -12.72 10.69 7.36
N GLY A 104 -11.39 10.84 7.29
CA GLY A 104 -10.48 9.80 7.81
C GLY A 104 -9.01 9.89 7.38
N ILE A 105 -8.28 8.83 7.68
CA ILE A 105 -6.89 8.56 7.29
C ILE A 105 -6.93 7.57 6.12
N ASN A 106 -6.57 7.98 4.90
CA ASN A 106 -6.63 7.09 3.73
C ASN A 106 -5.69 7.46 2.58
N ALA A 107 -5.52 6.54 1.63
CA ALA A 107 -4.97 6.72 0.29
C ALA A 107 -5.76 5.87 -0.71
N PHE A 108 -5.78 6.27 -1.98
CA PHE A 108 -6.61 5.61 -2.98
C PHE A 108 -5.96 5.57 -4.36
N PHE A 109 -6.23 4.49 -5.07
CA PHE A 109 -6.08 4.42 -6.52
C PHE A 109 -7.40 4.72 -7.24
N ILE A 110 -7.31 5.58 -8.25
CA ILE A 110 -8.42 6.05 -9.08
C ILE A 110 -8.09 5.70 -10.54
N PRO A 111 -8.93 4.90 -11.23
CA PRO A 111 -8.65 4.43 -12.60
C PRO A 111 -8.80 5.52 -13.68
N VAL A 112 -9.09 6.77 -13.29
CA VAL A 112 -9.35 7.85 -14.24
C VAL A 112 -8.06 8.49 -14.74
N LYS A 113 -7.95 8.59 -16.05
CA LYS A 113 -6.85 9.23 -16.76
C LYS A 113 -7.13 10.73 -16.89
N ARG A 114 -6.96 11.48 -15.80
CA ARG A 114 -7.19 12.94 -15.80
C ARG A 114 -5.95 13.76 -16.15
N THR A 115 -4.76 13.18 -16.01
CA THR A 115 -3.49 13.89 -16.21
C THR A 115 -2.86 13.53 -17.56
N PRO A 116 -2.67 14.49 -18.49
CA PRO A 116 -1.96 14.25 -19.73
C PRO A 116 -0.58 13.62 -19.49
N GLY A 117 -0.25 12.56 -20.24
CA GLY A 117 1.01 11.82 -20.06
C GLY A 117 1.02 10.83 -18.89
N ARG A 118 -0.11 10.63 -18.19
CA ARG A 118 -0.27 9.63 -17.11
C ARG A 118 -1.38 8.63 -17.46
N PRO A 119 -1.07 7.60 -18.27
CA PRO A 119 -2.10 6.72 -18.83
C PRO A 119 -2.68 5.70 -17.84
N ASP A 120 -2.08 5.55 -16.65
CA ASP A 120 -2.35 4.43 -15.73
C ASP A 120 -3.11 4.86 -14.46
N GLY A 121 -3.90 5.94 -14.55
CA GLY A 121 -4.78 6.41 -13.46
C GLY A 121 -4.14 7.46 -12.54
N ALA A 122 -4.62 7.54 -11.31
CA ALA A 122 -4.16 8.47 -10.30
C ALA A 122 -4.09 7.82 -8.91
N VAL A 123 -3.11 8.25 -8.11
CA VAL A 123 -2.97 7.93 -6.69
C VAL A 123 -3.24 9.21 -5.90
N ALA A 124 -4.22 9.15 -4.99
CA ALA A 124 -4.54 10.22 -4.06
C ALA A 124 -4.08 9.83 -2.66
N TYR A 125 -3.24 10.65 -2.03
CA TYR A 125 -2.65 10.37 -0.71
C TYR A 125 -3.16 11.35 0.35
N GLY A 126 -3.80 10.86 1.40
CA GLY A 126 -4.38 11.74 2.42
C GLY A 126 -3.31 12.43 3.27
N ARG A 127 -3.45 13.75 3.49
CA ARG A 127 -2.51 14.50 4.34
C ARG A 127 -2.59 14.11 5.82
N LYS A 128 -3.77 13.73 6.31
CA LYS A 128 -3.95 13.16 7.66
C LYS A 128 -3.20 11.83 7.81
N LEU A 129 -3.19 10.99 6.76
CA LEU A 129 -2.41 9.74 6.73
C LEU A 129 -0.92 10.03 6.76
N LEU A 130 -0.46 10.95 5.92
CA LEU A 130 0.95 11.37 5.92
C LEU A 130 1.37 11.85 7.32
N LYS A 131 0.60 12.78 7.91
CA LYS A 131 0.87 13.32 9.24
C LYS A 131 0.93 12.24 10.32
N TRP A 132 0.02 11.26 10.28
CA TRP A 132 0.01 10.14 11.22
C TRP A 132 1.23 9.22 11.05
N GLN A 133 1.67 8.96 9.81
CA GLN A 133 2.86 8.14 9.57
C GLN A 133 4.16 8.86 9.91
N THR A 134 4.15 10.19 9.98
CA THR A 134 5.32 11.02 10.29
C THR A 134 5.32 11.60 11.71
N SER A 135 4.30 11.32 12.56
CA SER A 135 4.13 11.98 13.86
C SER A 135 5.12 11.56 14.94
N ASP A 136 5.78 10.42 14.80
CA ASP A 136 6.54 9.78 15.90
C ASP A 136 8.03 10.16 15.94
N GLY A 137 8.44 11.24 15.27
CA GLY A 137 9.83 11.76 15.30
C GLY A 137 10.88 10.87 14.62
N VAL A 138 10.52 9.65 14.22
CA VAL A 138 11.28 8.79 13.31
C VAL A 138 10.62 8.89 11.94
N PRO A 139 11.34 9.30 10.87
CA PRO A 139 10.80 9.27 9.52
C PRO A 139 10.41 7.83 9.16
N ASN A 140 9.14 7.47 9.31
CA ASN A 140 8.64 6.15 8.96
C ASN A 140 8.41 6.06 7.45
N VAL A 141 9.49 6.32 6.72
CA VAL A 141 9.53 6.35 5.26
C VAL A 141 9.07 5.00 4.72
N GLY A 142 9.34 3.89 5.42
CA GLY A 142 8.86 2.57 5.04
C GLY A 142 7.34 2.48 4.96
N ARG A 143 6.59 3.06 5.91
CA ARG A 143 5.11 3.05 5.88
C ARG A 143 4.56 3.87 4.72
N VAL A 144 5.08 5.08 4.47
CA VAL A 144 4.66 5.91 3.32
C VAL A 144 4.93 5.18 2.00
N VAL A 145 6.14 4.64 1.86
CA VAL A 145 6.54 3.87 0.69
C VAL A 145 5.65 2.64 0.51
N GLY A 146 5.29 1.97 1.61
CA GLY A 146 4.41 0.80 1.61
C GLY A 146 3.02 1.12 1.07
N VAL A 147 2.39 2.21 1.52
CA VAL A 147 1.11 2.67 0.99
C VAL A 147 1.24 3.05 -0.49
N CYS A 148 2.26 3.82 -0.86
CA CYS A 148 2.48 4.16 -2.27
C CYS A 148 2.66 2.90 -3.15
N ALA A 149 3.40 1.90 -2.66
CA ALA A 149 3.62 0.66 -3.38
C ALA A 149 2.33 -0.16 -3.51
N HIS A 150 1.47 -0.15 -2.50
CA HIS A 150 0.14 -0.76 -2.54
C HIS A 150 -0.73 -0.10 -3.62
N GLU A 151 -0.84 1.23 -3.61
CA GLU A 151 -1.65 1.96 -4.61
C GLU A 151 -1.12 1.81 -6.04
N PHE A 152 0.21 1.76 -6.21
CA PHE A 152 0.82 1.44 -7.51
C PHE A 152 0.57 -0.01 -7.93
N GLY A 153 0.40 -0.93 -6.97
CA GLY A 153 -0.09 -2.29 -7.20
C GLY A 153 -1.50 -2.29 -7.81
N HIS A 154 -2.40 -1.45 -7.31
CA HIS A 154 -3.73 -1.25 -7.92
C HIS A 154 -3.65 -0.67 -9.33
N ALA A 155 -2.76 0.28 -9.58
CA ALA A 155 -2.52 0.78 -10.94
C ALA A 155 -2.10 -0.35 -11.90
N LEU A 156 -1.25 -1.26 -11.45
CA LEU A 156 -0.82 -2.42 -12.24
C LEU A 156 -1.97 -3.42 -12.46
N GLN A 157 -2.77 -3.70 -11.43
CA GLN A 157 -3.95 -4.55 -11.54
C GLN A 157 -4.99 -3.98 -12.52
N HIS A 158 -5.21 -2.66 -12.48
CA HIS A 158 -6.07 -1.96 -13.42
C HIS A 158 -5.54 -2.10 -14.85
N LYS A 159 -4.26 -1.81 -15.05
CA LYS A 159 -3.59 -1.94 -16.35
C LYS A 159 -3.67 -3.35 -16.93
N ARG A 160 -3.65 -4.38 -16.07
CA ARG A 160 -3.74 -5.80 -16.47
C ARG A 160 -5.17 -6.36 -16.45
N GLY A 161 -6.18 -5.56 -16.10
CA GLY A 161 -7.58 -5.98 -16.08
C GLY A 161 -7.86 -7.11 -15.09
N THR A 162 -7.24 -7.09 -13.91
CA THR A 162 -7.40 -8.14 -12.88
C THR A 162 -8.31 -7.76 -11.71
N ILE A 163 -8.64 -6.47 -11.55
CA ILE A 163 -9.46 -5.97 -10.42
C ILE A 163 -10.81 -6.69 -10.38
N ASP A 164 -11.58 -6.65 -11.48
CA ASP A 164 -12.92 -7.25 -11.54
C ASP A 164 -12.88 -8.78 -11.39
N LYS A 165 -11.79 -9.41 -11.84
CA LYS A 165 -11.59 -10.86 -11.69
C LYS A 165 -11.44 -11.24 -10.22
N LEU A 166 -10.68 -10.48 -9.44
CA LEU A 166 -10.51 -10.77 -8.01
C LEU A 166 -11.76 -10.41 -7.19
N LYS A 167 -12.42 -9.29 -7.51
CA LYS A 167 -13.66 -8.87 -6.85
C LYS A 167 -14.81 -9.85 -7.09
N SER A 168 -15.00 -10.33 -8.32
CA SER A 168 -16.06 -11.29 -8.66
C SER A 168 -15.91 -12.64 -7.95
N MET A 169 -14.67 -13.11 -7.73
CA MET A 169 -14.42 -14.36 -7.00
C MET A 169 -14.74 -14.25 -5.50
N SER A 170 -14.86 -13.03 -4.96
CA SER A 170 -15.04 -12.74 -3.54
C SER A 170 -16.44 -12.20 -3.21
N ASN A 171 -17.45 -12.58 -4.01
CA ASN A 171 -18.83 -12.08 -3.88
C ASN A 171 -18.93 -10.54 -3.87
N GLY A 172 -18.04 -9.87 -4.60
CA GLY A 172 -17.96 -8.41 -4.66
C GLY A 172 -17.12 -7.75 -3.55
N SER A 173 -16.57 -8.51 -2.60
CA SER A 173 -15.60 -7.99 -1.63
C SER A 173 -14.26 -7.65 -2.30
N ALA A 174 -13.63 -6.56 -1.87
CA ALA A 174 -12.33 -6.14 -2.35
C ALA A 174 -11.16 -6.99 -1.81
N PHE A 175 -11.34 -7.81 -0.77
CA PHE A 175 -10.22 -8.37 0.01
C PHE A 175 -9.12 -9.04 -0.84
N ARG A 176 -9.47 -9.83 -1.87
CA ARG A 176 -8.43 -10.47 -2.71
C ARG A 176 -7.67 -9.47 -3.58
N ASN A 177 -8.36 -8.42 -4.03
CA ASN A 177 -7.72 -7.34 -4.77
C ASN A 177 -6.69 -6.62 -3.88
N GLU A 178 -7.06 -6.36 -2.62
CA GLU A 178 -6.19 -5.76 -1.59
C GLU A 178 -4.99 -6.65 -1.26
N LEU A 179 -5.20 -7.94 -0.99
CA LEU A 179 -4.10 -8.87 -0.70
C LEU A 179 -3.12 -9.02 -1.88
N HIS A 180 -3.60 -8.93 -3.11
CA HIS A 180 -2.70 -8.92 -4.27
C HIS A 180 -1.91 -7.61 -4.37
N ALA A 181 -2.50 -6.47 -4.02
CA ALA A 181 -1.77 -5.20 -3.94
C ALA A 181 -0.73 -5.19 -2.80
N ASP A 182 -1.05 -5.74 -1.64
CA ASP A 182 -0.10 -5.95 -0.53
C ASP A 182 1.07 -6.85 -0.95
N PHE A 183 0.79 -7.91 -1.70
CA PHE A 183 1.83 -8.77 -2.28
C PHE A 183 2.76 -7.97 -3.19
N LEU A 184 2.23 -7.13 -4.07
CA LEU A 184 3.04 -6.29 -4.95
C LEU A 184 3.85 -5.25 -4.17
N ALA A 185 3.29 -4.67 -3.11
CA ALA A 185 4.02 -3.79 -2.19
C ALA A 185 5.21 -4.51 -1.53
N GLY A 186 4.99 -5.75 -1.09
CA GLY A 186 6.03 -6.65 -0.62
C GLY A 186 7.13 -6.93 -1.65
N TYR A 187 6.75 -7.23 -2.90
CA TYR A 187 7.69 -7.43 -4.00
C TYR A 187 8.59 -6.21 -4.20
N PHE A 188 8.01 -5.01 -4.21
CA PHE A 188 8.79 -3.77 -4.28
C PHE A 188 9.75 -3.63 -3.08
N ALA A 189 9.30 -3.97 -1.87
CA ALA A 189 10.15 -3.94 -0.68
C ALA A 189 11.39 -4.85 -0.83
N GLY A 190 11.21 -6.05 -1.42
CA GLY A 190 12.32 -6.98 -1.69
C GLY A 190 13.31 -6.44 -2.71
N ILE A 191 12.83 -5.83 -3.80
CA ILE A 191 13.69 -5.14 -4.78
C ILE A 191 14.50 -4.02 -4.11
N ARG A 192 13.84 -3.19 -3.29
CA ARG A 192 14.51 -2.10 -2.58
C ARG A 192 15.54 -2.60 -1.58
N LYS A 193 15.29 -3.74 -0.92
CA LYS A 193 16.25 -4.39 -0.01
C LYS A 193 17.48 -4.93 -0.74
N LEU A 194 17.32 -5.46 -1.95
CA LEU A 194 18.44 -5.86 -2.82
C LEU A 194 19.27 -4.66 -3.26
N GLU A 195 18.64 -3.54 -3.62
CA GLU A 195 19.33 -2.30 -4.02
C GLU A 195 20.00 -1.58 -2.85
N LYS A 196 19.39 -1.63 -1.68
CA LYS A 196 19.78 -0.89 -0.47
C LYS A 196 19.58 -1.79 0.76
N PRO A 197 20.65 -2.44 1.27
CA PRO A 197 20.54 -3.41 2.38
C PRO A 197 19.96 -2.86 3.68
N ASP A 198 20.08 -1.55 3.94
CA ASP A 198 19.49 -0.85 5.10
C ASP A 198 18.05 -0.36 4.85
N PHE A 199 17.46 -0.66 3.69
CA PHE A 199 16.06 -0.30 3.41
C PHE A 199 15.11 -0.97 4.44
N PRO A 200 14.16 -0.22 5.04
CA PRO A 200 13.28 -0.71 6.09
C PRO A 200 12.11 -1.55 5.54
N ALA A 201 12.42 -2.65 4.84
CA ALA A 201 11.42 -3.50 4.20
C ALA A 201 10.36 -4.06 5.18
N ALA A 202 10.74 -4.28 6.45
CA ALA A 202 9.82 -4.76 7.48
C ALA A 202 8.72 -3.73 7.81
N GLU A 203 8.99 -2.43 7.69
CA GLU A 203 8.00 -1.37 7.92
C GLU A 203 6.88 -1.38 6.89
N ILE A 204 7.14 -1.89 5.68
CA ILE A 204 6.09 -2.06 4.65
C ILE A 204 5.11 -3.15 5.08
N ALA A 205 5.61 -4.33 5.46
CA ALA A 205 4.76 -5.42 5.94
C ALA A 205 4.01 -5.05 7.21
N TYR A 206 4.68 -4.34 8.14
CA TYR A 206 4.04 -3.81 9.34
C TYR A 206 2.97 -2.77 9.02
N GLY A 207 3.23 -1.88 8.05
CA GLY A 207 2.25 -0.93 7.54
C GLY A 207 0.97 -1.63 7.08
N GLN A 208 1.09 -2.63 6.19
CA GLN A 208 -0.08 -3.37 5.69
C GLN A 208 -0.81 -4.15 6.79
N PHE A 209 -0.07 -4.71 7.75
CA PHE A 209 -0.67 -5.31 8.95
C PHE A 209 -1.52 -4.29 9.73
N THR A 210 -1.01 -3.07 9.96
CA THR A 210 -1.72 -2.06 10.77
C THR A 210 -2.97 -1.47 10.12
N VAL A 211 -3.12 -1.59 8.80
CA VAL A 211 -4.32 -1.13 8.07
C VAL A 211 -5.28 -2.26 7.72
N GLY A 212 -5.05 -3.49 8.20
CA GLY A 212 -6.05 -4.56 8.15
C GLY A 212 -7.25 -4.28 9.07
N ASP A 213 -8.36 -4.95 8.80
CA ASP A 213 -9.59 -4.81 9.58
C ASP A 213 -10.31 -6.15 9.76
N ASP A 214 -11.21 -6.21 10.75
CA ASP A 214 -12.09 -7.37 11.01
C ASP A 214 -13.53 -7.12 10.50
N GLN A 215 -13.71 -6.22 9.53
CA GLN A 215 -15.03 -5.84 9.00
C GLN A 215 -15.53 -6.83 7.94
N PHE A 216 -15.62 -8.12 8.26
CA PHE A 216 -15.90 -9.21 7.31
C PHE A 216 -17.20 -9.07 6.51
N ASP A 217 -18.17 -8.31 7.00
CA ASP A 217 -19.46 -8.09 6.34
C ASP A 217 -19.48 -6.78 5.52
N SER A 218 -18.37 -6.02 5.50
CA SER A 218 -18.19 -4.83 4.67
C SER A 218 -17.69 -5.19 3.27
N LYS A 219 -18.27 -4.57 2.24
CA LYS A 219 -17.73 -4.63 0.87
C LYS A 219 -16.33 -4.01 0.76
N GLY A 220 -15.98 -3.14 1.72
CA GLY A 220 -14.67 -2.52 1.87
C GLY A 220 -13.71 -3.28 2.78
N HIS A 221 -13.99 -4.54 3.16
CA HIS A 221 -13.06 -5.34 3.96
C HIS A 221 -11.71 -5.51 3.24
N HIS A 222 -10.63 -5.07 3.88
CA HIS A 222 -9.28 -5.09 3.29
C HIS A 222 -8.54 -6.41 3.49
N GLY A 223 -9.12 -7.34 4.26
CA GLY A 223 -8.43 -8.53 4.79
C GLY A 223 -7.97 -8.31 6.23
N THR A 224 -7.79 -9.39 6.97
CA THR A 224 -7.31 -9.30 8.35
C THR A 224 -5.86 -8.80 8.39
N PRO A 225 -5.42 -8.17 9.50
CA PRO A 225 -4.04 -7.77 9.69
C PRO A 225 -3.02 -8.86 9.30
N GLU A 226 -3.26 -10.11 9.72
CA GLU A 226 -2.38 -11.26 9.44
C GLU A 226 -2.33 -11.57 7.95
N GLN A 227 -3.48 -11.57 7.26
CA GLN A 227 -3.54 -11.84 5.82
C GLN A 227 -2.77 -10.79 5.04
N ARG A 228 -2.94 -9.51 5.39
CA ARG A 228 -2.27 -8.39 4.73
C ARG A 228 -0.76 -8.41 4.95
N GLY A 229 -0.33 -8.61 6.20
CA GLY A 229 1.09 -8.73 6.54
C GLY A 229 1.76 -9.94 5.87
N GLU A 230 1.06 -11.08 5.82
CA GLU A 230 1.55 -12.28 5.16
C GLU A 230 1.63 -12.12 3.63
N ALA A 231 0.66 -11.46 3.00
CA ALA A 231 0.70 -11.17 1.57
C ALA A 231 1.95 -10.33 1.21
N ALA A 232 2.21 -9.26 1.97
CA ALA A 232 3.41 -8.45 1.79
C ALA A 232 4.70 -9.26 2.02
N ARG A 233 4.74 -10.13 3.03
CA ARG A 233 5.88 -11.00 3.27
C ARG A 233 6.13 -11.97 2.11
N GLN A 234 5.09 -12.56 1.54
CA GLN A 234 5.20 -13.48 0.41
C GLN A 234 5.72 -12.76 -0.85
N GLY A 235 5.24 -11.55 -1.12
CA GLY A 235 5.76 -10.70 -2.19
C GLY A 235 7.24 -10.38 -2.02
N PHE A 236 7.65 -10.02 -0.81
CA PHE A 236 9.06 -9.75 -0.49
C PHE A 236 9.96 -10.95 -0.84
N LYS A 237 9.53 -12.16 -0.50
CA LYS A 237 10.28 -13.39 -0.81
C LYS A 237 10.47 -13.60 -2.30
N GLN A 238 9.44 -13.33 -3.10
CA GLN A 238 9.54 -13.46 -4.56
C GLN A 238 10.66 -12.58 -5.13
N ALA A 239 10.76 -11.33 -4.67
CA ALA A 239 11.83 -10.45 -5.11
C ALA A 239 13.19 -10.78 -4.48
N TYR A 240 13.26 -10.91 -3.16
CA TYR A 240 14.52 -10.96 -2.42
C TYR A 240 15.17 -12.35 -2.44
N GLU A 241 14.39 -13.40 -2.21
CA GLU A 241 14.87 -14.78 -2.12
C GLU A 241 14.88 -15.41 -3.52
N SER A 242 13.74 -15.39 -4.22
CA SER A 242 13.57 -16.08 -5.51
C SER A 242 14.04 -15.26 -6.72
N LYS A 243 14.17 -13.93 -6.59
CA LYS A 243 14.62 -13.00 -7.63
C LYS A 243 13.84 -13.11 -8.95
N VAL A 244 12.54 -13.35 -8.84
CA VAL A 244 11.67 -13.52 -10.01
C VAL A 244 11.36 -12.17 -10.67
N SER A 245 10.97 -12.23 -11.95
CA SER A 245 10.51 -11.07 -12.72
C SER A 245 9.21 -10.47 -12.15
N LEU A 246 8.88 -9.23 -12.53
CA LEU A 246 7.59 -8.63 -12.18
C LEU A 246 6.41 -9.49 -12.66
N ASP A 247 6.49 -10.05 -13.86
CA ASP A 247 5.40 -10.84 -14.44
C ASP A 247 5.14 -12.12 -13.65
N GLU A 248 6.21 -12.80 -13.26
CA GLU A 248 6.13 -13.99 -12.42
C GLU A 248 5.64 -13.67 -11.01
N ALA A 249 6.11 -12.57 -10.41
CA ALA A 249 5.64 -12.09 -9.11
C ALA A 249 4.16 -11.69 -9.17
N PHE A 250 3.73 -11.00 -10.23
CA PHE A 250 2.35 -10.59 -10.41
C PHE A 250 1.41 -11.79 -10.49
N GLU A 251 1.75 -12.77 -11.32
CA GLU A 251 0.96 -13.99 -11.49
C GLU A 251 0.96 -14.86 -10.22
N THR A 252 2.11 -14.97 -9.54
CA THR A 252 2.22 -15.68 -8.26
C THR A 252 1.36 -15.00 -7.18
N GLY A 253 1.42 -13.67 -7.09
CA GLY A 253 0.59 -12.88 -6.18
C GLY A 253 -0.90 -12.98 -6.49
N PHE A 254 -1.27 -13.03 -7.78
CA PHE A 254 -2.65 -13.22 -8.21
C PHE A 254 -3.18 -14.59 -7.77
N ARG A 255 -2.38 -15.66 -7.99
CA ARG A 255 -2.72 -17.02 -7.53
C ARG A 255 -2.79 -17.11 -6.00
N TYR A 256 -1.85 -16.46 -5.31
CA TYR A 256 -1.85 -16.37 -3.84
C TYR A 256 -3.15 -15.75 -3.34
N ALA A 257 -3.52 -14.58 -3.84
CA ALA A 257 -4.73 -13.87 -3.43
C ALA A 257 -6.00 -14.67 -3.77
N LYS A 258 -6.05 -15.31 -4.95
CA LYS A 258 -7.14 -16.20 -5.35
C LYS A 258 -7.34 -17.36 -4.37
N ALA A 259 -6.26 -17.92 -3.85
CA ALA A 259 -6.31 -19.04 -2.91
C ALA A 259 -6.75 -18.63 -1.49
N GLN A 260 -6.70 -17.33 -1.16
CA GLN A 260 -7.14 -16.84 0.14
C GLN A 260 -8.65 -17.02 0.30
N LYS A 261 -9.03 -17.42 1.52
CA LYS A 261 -10.41 -17.47 1.97
C LYS A 261 -10.63 -16.33 2.95
N LEU A 262 -11.85 -15.80 2.95
CA LEU A 262 -12.28 -14.90 4.01
C LEU A 262 -12.26 -15.69 5.33
N GLN A 263 -11.38 -15.33 6.26
CA GLN A 263 -11.29 -15.99 7.56
C GLN A 263 -12.24 -15.29 8.51
N LYS A 264 -13.47 -15.81 8.63
CA LYS A 264 -14.37 -15.38 9.69
C LYS A 264 -13.94 -16.08 10.99
N PRO A 265 -13.94 -15.38 12.14
CA PRO A 265 -13.70 -16.01 13.44
C PRO A 265 -14.73 -17.11 13.76
#